data_AF-A0A7V7ED84-F1
#
_entry.id   AF-A0A7V7ED84-F1
#
_cell.length_a   1.000
_cell.length_b   1.000
_cell.length_c   1.000
_cell.angle_alpha   90.00
_cell.angle_beta   90.00
_cell.angle_gamma   90.00
#
_symmetry.space_group_name_H-M   'P 1'
#
loop_
_entity.id
_entity.type
_entity.pdbx_description
1 polymer ?
#
loop_
_entity_poly.entity_id
_entity_poly.type
_entity_poly.pdbx_seq_one_letter_code
_entity_poly.pdbx_strand_id
1 'polypeptide(L)'
;MQRLENAPFTLQYTFRQYDGCEPVAEVSRRMTVVSSFADEVDFGGARWRVELAWCATPQDADGLVCEVQVTALGGDADNVSFAVEAVWEDWSTGHYVMLPAAVYAGNRFKGRRIVYPPVPEDAANMGPDAPPLISDIPRLNIGPGPSRIQLTAGEMATPAICIRDPNRNLGFVWLTHQQTAKGDAGFRIAESEDRTRAVVSLMAPMVREESVYGNTRMDNPSDDCGADFHSGDCLEFAFHLHCFAAEDIPALFARFFALRKTMTGPTAYVHQIPWSAAFRIQEDEYNARRWNDEFGHYAVGLMQGRYDDWQIGWVGGMMATYPMLFQGNALSRERARRNFDFACTTQAEAGFFWPVHSNGRCIGDYFRKDDGGNWLLVRRMGDALY
;
A
#
# COMPACT_ATOMS: atom_id res chain seq x y z
N MET A 1 5.16 12.82 26.34
CA MET A 1 5.96 13.92 25.75
C MET A 1 7.45 13.63 25.80
N GLN A 2 8.04 13.34 26.97
CA GLN A 2 9.49 13.12 27.18
C GLN A 2 10.19 12.10 26.24
N ARG A 3 9.45 11.16 25.63
CA ARG A 3 10.02 10.23 24.63
C ARG A 3 10.20 10.84 23.24
N LEU A 4 9.36 11.79 22.82
CA LEU A 4 9.57 12.53 21.58
C LEU A 4 10.64 13.60 21.71
N GLU A 5 10.90 14.11 22.92
CA GLU A 5 12.00 15.04 23.18
C GLU A 5 13.38 14.45 22.84
N ASN A 6 13.51 13.12 22.90
CA ASN A 6 14.73 12.38 22.55
C ASN A 6 14.61 11.65 21.20
N ALA A 7 13.58 11.94 20.41
CA ALA A 7 13.41 11.33 19.11
C ALA A 7 14.56 11.72 18.15
N PRO A 8 14.98 10.84 17.22
CA PRO A 8 16.04 11.12 16.26
C PRO A 8 15.58 12.04 15.11
N PHE A 9 14.50 12.77 15.31
CA PHE A 9 13.91 13.67 14.32
C PHE A 9 13.38 14.93 14.98
N THR A 10 13.30 16.00 14.20
CA THR A 10 12.58 17.21 14.58
C THR A 10 11.23 17.25 13.90
N LEU A 11 10.23 17.84 14.54
CA LEU A 11 8.92 18.05 13.93
C LEU A 11 8.81 19.47 13.38
N GLN A 12 8.15 19.60 12.23
CA GLN A 12 7.77 20.88 11.63
C GLN A 12 6.41 20.75 10.96
N TYR A 13 5.70 21.86 10.80
CA TYR A 13 4.57 21.90 9.86
C TYR A 13 5.00 22.62 8.59
N THR A 14 4.38 22.25 7.47
CA THR A 14 4.65 22.82 6.16
C THR A 14 3.33 23.10 5.45
N PHE A 15 3.17 24.32 4.93
CA PHE A 15 2.19 24.57 3.88
C PHE A 15 2.89 24.49 2.53
N ARG A 16 2.23 23.86 1.55
CA ARG A 16 2.70 23.82 0.17
C ARG A 16 1.55 24.22 -0.75
N GLN A 17 1.81 25.15 -1.66
CA GLN A 17 0.89 25.57 -2.71
C GLN A 17 1.32 24.95 -4.02
N TYR A 18 0.35 24.57 -4.85
CA TYR A 18 0.57 23.88 -6.11
C TYR A 18 -0.04 24.61 -7.30
N ASP A 19 0.51 24.36 -8.48
CA ASP A 19 -0.14 24.57 -9.78
C ASP A 19 -0.36 23.19 -10.40
N GLY A 20 -1.63 22.74 -10.42
CA GLY A 20 -1.93 21.31 -10.56
C GLY A 20 -1.31 20.50 -9.42
N CYS A 21 -0.40 19.58 -9.75
CA CYS A 21 0.38 18.78 -8.81
C CYS A 21 1.83 19.26 -8.62
N GLU A 22 2.23 20.35 -9.29
CA GLU A 22 3.60 20.88 -9.22
C GLU A 22 3.71 21.91 -8.11
N PRO A 23 4.68 21.77 -7.18
CA PRO A 23 4.79 22.69 -6.05
C PRO A 23 5.38 24.04 -6.50
N VAL A 24 4.68 25.13 -6.17
CA VAL A 24 5.07 26.50 -6.58
C VAL A 24 5.54 27.37 -5.43
N ALA A 25 5.10 27.08 -4.20
CA ALA A 25 5.55 27.76 -2.99
C ALA A 25 5.44 26.84 -1.78
N GLU A 26 6.29 27.07 -0.78
CA GLU A 26 6.19 26.39 0.51
C GLU A 26 6.68 27.28 1.66
N VAL A 27 6.15 27.03 2.86
CA VAL A 27 6.68 27.58 4.11
C VAL A 27 6.66 26.49 5.17
N SER A 28 7.80 26.31 5.85
CA SER A 28 7.95 25.37 6.96
C SER A 28 8.30 26.08 8.24
N ARG A 29 7.69 25.67 9.37
CA ARG A 29 8.08 26.14 10.71
C ARG A 29 8.23 24.98 11.66
N ARG A 30 9.32 25.00 12.44
CA ARG A 30 9.59 24.02 13.48
C ARG A 30 8.50 24.08 14.54
N MET A 31 8.04 22.92 14.99
CA MET A 31 7.12 22.80 16.11
C MET A 31 7.81 22.16 17.30
N THR A 32 7.31 22.47 18.50
CA THR A 32 7.75 21.81 19.73
C THR A 32 6.63 20.89 20.22
N VAL A 33 6.98 19.69 20.68
CA VAL A 33 6.01 18.76 21.26
C VAL A 33 5.69 19.18 22.69
N VAL A 34 4.64 19.98 22.84
CA VAL A 34 4.06 20.42 24.11
C VAL A 34 2.57 20.05 24.14
N SER A 35 1.89 20.19 25.29
CA SER A 35 0.45 19.87 25.38
C SER A 35 -0.41 20.63 24.36
N SER A 36 -0.06 21.87 24.09
CA SER A 36 -0.73 22.74 23.12
C SER A 36 0.31 23.59 22.41
N PHE A 37 0.34 23.49 21.09
CA PHE A 37 1.13 24.34 20.21
C PHE A 37 0.19 25.19 19.36
N ALA A 38 0.51 26.46 19.20
CA ALA A 38 -0.21 27.38 18.31
C ALA A 38 0.79 28.29 17.59
N ASP A 39 0.57 28.51 16.30
CA ASP A 39 1.34 29.45 15.48
C ASP A 39 0.42 30.16 14.48
N GLU A 40 0.85 31.33 14.02
CA GLU A 40 0.19 32.06 12.94
C GLU A 40 1.18 32.38 11.82
N VAL A 41 0.76 32.16 10.58
CA VAL A 41 1.63 32.34 9.40
C VAL A 41 0.83 32.87 8.22
N ASP A 42 1.41 33.82 7.49
CA ASP A 42 0.87 34.25 6.20
C ASP A 42 1.47 33.38 5.09
N PHE A 43 0.63 32.75 4.27
CA PHE A 43 1.05 31.90 3.17
C PHE A 43 -0.04 31.75 2.11
N GLY A 44 0.35 31.72 0.83
CA GLY A 44 -0.55 31.39 -0.28
C GLY A 44 -1.73 32.36 -0.48
N GLY A 45 -1.65 33.59 0.05
CA GLY A 45 -2.73 34.58 -0.01
C GLY A 45 -3.65 34.63 1.23
N ALA A 46 -3.47 33.71 2.18
CA ALA A 46 -4.23 33.65 3.42
C ALA A 46 -3.34 33.78 4.67
N ARG A 47 -3.94 34.25 5.76
CA ARG A 47 -3.39 34.20 7.12
C ARG A 47 -3.94 32.97 7.82
N TRP A 48 -3.05 32.14 8.33
CA TRP A 48 -3.38 30.86 8.94
C TRP A 48 -3.16 30.87 10.44
N ARG A 49 -4.02 30.15 11.16
CA ARG A 49 -3.76 29.68 12.52
C ARG A 49 -3.58 28.17 12.49
N VAL A 50 -2.48 27.70 13.06
CA VAL A 50 -2.14 26.29 13.19
C VAL A 50 -2.17 25.94 14.67
N GLU A 51 -3.01 24.98 15.06
CA GLU A 51 -3.17 24.53 16.44
C GLU A 51 -2.99 23.02 16.51
N LEU A 52 -2.10 22.58 17.41
CA LEU A 52 -1.82 21.16 17.65
C LEU A 52 -2.02 20.85 19.13
N ALA A 53 -2.95 19.96 19.44
CA ALA A 53 -3.20 19.47 20.79
C ALA A 53 -2.65 18.05 20.95
N TRP A 54 -1.67 17.89 21.85
CA TRP A 54 -1.00 16.61 22.09
C TRP A 54 -1.50 15.99 23.38
N CYS A 55 -1.99 14.75 23.29
CA CYS A 55 -2.33 13.95 24.47
C CYS A 55 -1.60 12.61 24.47
N ALA A 56 -1.29 12.12 25.67
CA ALA A 56 -0.79 10.76 25.83
C ALA A 56 -1.89 9.77 25.49
N THR A 57 -1.56 8.70 24.77
CA THR A 57 -2.48 7.57 24.62
C THR A 57 -2.69 6.93 25.99
N PRO A 58 -3.92 6.91 26.56
CA PRO A 58 -4.14 6.42 27.93
C PRO A 58 -3.69 4.96 28.16
N GLN A 59 -3.59 4.20 27.06
CA GLN A 59 -3.30 2.77 27.05
C GLN A 59 -1.85 2.45 26.63
N ASP A 60 -1.09 3.43 26.14
CA ASP A 60 0.21 3.21 25.50
C ASP A 60 1.21 4.30 25.92
N ALA A 61 2.18 3.94 26.76
CA ALA A 61 3.18 4.89 27.28
C ALA A 61 4.19 5.39 26.23
N ASP A 62 4.23 4.79 25.03
CA ASP A 62 5.12 5.14 23.93
C ASP A 62 4.44 5.95 22.81
N GLY A 63 3.14 6.23 22.96
CA GLY A 63 2.29 6.85 21.96
C GLY A 63 1.83 8.25 22.34
N LEU A 64 1.67 9.09 21.34
CA LEU A 64 1.03 10.39 21.44
C LEU A 64 -0.02 10.51 20.35
N VAL A 65 -1.20 11.00 20.73
CA VAL A 65 -2.22 11.46 19.79
C VAL A 65 -2.03 12.95 19.60
N CYS A 66 -2.09 13.40 18.36
CA CYS A 66 -2.12 14.80 18.00
C CYS A 66 -3.40 15.10 17.24
N GLU A 67 -4.19 16.02 17.77
CA GLU A 67 -5.29 16.66 17.06
C GLU A 67 -4.75 17.93 16.40
N VAL A 68 -4.97 18.06 15.10
CA VAL A 68 -4.49 19.17 14.28
C VAL A 68 -5.69 19.97 13.79
N GLN A 69 -5.62 21.28 14.00
CA GLN A 69 -6.58 22.23 13.47
C GLN A 69 -5.84 23.35 12.73
N VAL A 70 -6.23 23.59 11.48
CA VAL A 70 -5.63 24.62 10.63
C VAL A 70 -6.74 25.50 10.07
N THR A 71 -6.79 26.75 10.52
CA THR A 71 -7.86 27.68 10.18
C THR A 71 -7.34 28.82 9.33
N ALA A 72 -8.00 29.12 8.20
CA ALA A 72 -7.77 30.34 7.44
C ALA A 72 -8.44 31.53 8.14
N LEU A 73 -7.68 32.33 8.88
CA LEU A 73 -8.19 33.49 9.61
C LEU A 73 -8.68 34.62 8.69
N GLY A 74 -8.12 34.71 7.48
CA GLY A 74 -8.44 35.76 6.52
C GLY A 74 -7.69 35.59 5.20
N GLY A 75 -8.25 36.13 4.12
CA GLY A 75 -7.76 35.90 2.76
C GLY A 75 -8.27 34.59 2.16
N ASP A 76 -7.86 34.32 0.92
CA ASP A 76 -8.17 33.12 0.17
C ASP A 76 -6.86 32.49 -0.30
N ALA A 77 -6.81 31.16 -0.33
CA ALA A 77 -5.66 30.41 -0.80
C ALA A 77 -6.11 29.20 -1.60
N ASP A 78 -5.65 29.12 -2.84
CA ASP A 78 -6.01 28.06 -3.77
C ASP A 78 -4.94 26.98 -3.81
N ASN A 79 -5.37 25.72 -3.99
CA ASN A 79 -4.52 24.56 -4.23
C ASN A 79 -3.43 24.37 -3.16
N VAL A 80 -3.80 24.39 -1.88
CA VAL A 80 -2.89 24.27 -0.73
C VAL A 80 -3.02 22.92 -0.04
N SER A 81 -1.87 22.33 0.32
CA SER A 81 -1.76 21.18 1.21
C SER A 81 -1.07 21.59 2.51
N PHE A 82 -1.56 21.07 3.62
CA PHE A 82 -0.89 21.17 4.92
C PHE A 82 -0.23 19.84 5.26
N ALA A 83 0.98 19.90 5.79
CA ALA A 83 1.73 18.73 6.22
C ALA A 83 2.27 18.90 7.64
N VAL A 84 2.25 17.81 8.40
CA VAL A 84 3.14 17.63 9.55
C VAL A 84 4.29 16.77 9.10
N GLU A 85 5.52 17.20 9.37
CA GLU A 85 6.73 16.53 8.90
C GLU A 85 7.64 16.20 10.06
N ALA A 86 8.19 15.00 10.02
CA ALA A 86 9.33 14.61 10.82
C ALA A 86 10.58 14.68 9.93
N VAL A 87 11.66 15.27 10.46
CA VAL A 87 12.91 15.52 9.74
C VAL A 87 14.03 14.79 10.46
N TRP A 88 14.60 13.78 9.80
CA TRP A 88 15.72 12.98 10.28
C TRP A 88 17.02 13.47 9.67
N GLU A 89 17.93 13.98 10.49
CA GLU A 89 19.25 14.46 10.06
C GLU A 89 20.34 13.39 10.14
N ASP A 90 20.08 12.27 10.82
CA ASP A 90 20.98 11.10 10.88
C ASP A 90 20.34 9.90 10.20
N TRP A 91 20.01 10.09 8.93
CA TRP A 91 19.40 9.08 8.09
C TRP A 91 20.44 8.23 7.37
N SER A 92 20.04 7.01 7.00
CA SER A 92 20.83 6.14 6.12
C SER A 92 19.93 5.17 5.39
N THR A 93 20.43 4.58 4.30
CA THR A 93 19.72 3.54 3.55
C THR A 93 19.49 2.25 4.35
N GLY A 94 20.12 2.11 5.52
CA GLY A 94 19.90 1.01 6.47
C GLY A 94 18.60 1.12 7.28
N HIS A 95 17.91 2.27 7.26
CA HIS A 95 16.59 2.39 7.86
C HIS A 95 15.59 1.48 7.16
N TYR A 96 14.89 0.66 7.93
CA TYR A 96 13.83 -0.19 7.38
C TYR A 96 12.53 0.61 7.31
N VAL A 97 12.08 0.94 6.10
CA VAL A 97 10.84 1.68 5.86
C VAL A 97 9.74 0.73 5.41
N MET A 98 8.59 0.80 6.07
CA MET A 98 7.39 0.05 5.71
C MET A 98 6.18 0.98 5.58
N LEU A 99 5.46 0.85 4.47
CA LEU A 99 4.10 1.38 4.29
C LEU A 99 3.20 0.15 4.07
N PRO A 100 2.23 -0.14 4.95
CA PRO A 100 1.55 -1.44 5.01
C PRO A 100 0.97 -1.89 3.66
N ALA A 101 1.33 -3.09 3.23
CA ALA A 101 0.95 -3.69 1.95
C ALA A 101 1.46 -3.00 0.66
N ALA A 102 2.22 -1.92 0.77
CA ALA A 102 2.75 -1.18 -0.40
C ALA A 102 4.29 -1.19 -0.45
N VAL A 103 4.95 -1.04 0.69
CA VAL A 103 6.41 -0.84 0.77
C VAL A 103 6.99 -1.66 1.90
N TYR A 104 8.05 -2.42 1.59
CA TYR A 104 8.84 -3.18 2.57
C TYR A 104 10.32 -2.92 2.34
N ALA A 105 11.05 -2.53 3.39
CA ALA A 105 12.44 -2.07 3.31
C ALA A 105 12.65 -0.96 2.25
N GLY A 106 11.70 -0.03 2.15
CA GLY A 106 11.70 1.04 1.14
C GLY A 106 11.58 0.53 -0.31
N ASN A 107 11.24 -0.74 -0.53
CA ASN A 107 11.29 -1.39 -1.85
C ASN A 107 12.63 -1.17 -2.57
N ARG A 108 13.75 -1.19 -1.82
CA ARG A 108 15.10 -0.91 -2.34
C ARG A 108 15.64 -2.03 -3.25
N PHE A 109 15.06 -2.14 -4.43
CA PHE A 109 15.47 -3.05 -5.49
C PHE A 109 15.77 -2.26 -6.76
N LYS A 110 16.55 -2.88 -7.65
CA LYS A 110 16.79 -2.32 -8.97
C LYS A 110 15.48 -2.36 -9.76
N GLY A 111 14.90 -1.19 -10.02
CA GLY A 111 13.67 -1.04 -10.80
C GLY A 111 13.90 -1.14 -12.31
N ARG A 112 12.88 -1.60 -13.04
CA ARG A 112 12.79 -1.51 -14.50
C ARG A 112 11.42 -1.03 -14.92
N ARG A 113 11.36 -0.22 -15.96
CA ARG A 113 10.11 0.04 -16.66
C ARG A 113 9.70 -1.21 -17.42
N ILE A 114 8.69 -1.90 -16.91
CA ILE A 114 8.13 -3.11 -17.51
C ILE A 114 6.62 -2.90 -17.59
N VAL A 115 6.05 -3.11 -18.77
CA VAL A 115 4.59 -3.02 -18.98
C VAL A 115 3.90 -4.29 -18.50
N TYR A 116 2.66 -4.16 -18.03
CA TYR A 116 1.84 -5.31 -17.63
C TYR A 116 1.47 -6.20 -18.84
N PRO A 117 1.52 -7.54 -18.71
CA PRO A 117 2.06 -8.30 -17.58
C PRO A 117 3.60 -8.20 -17.51
N PRO A 118 4.19 -8.08 -16.31
CA PRO A 118 5.60 -7.72 -16.13
C PRO A 118 6.54 -8.91 -16.35
N VAL A 119 6.71 -9.31 -17.61
CA VAL A 119 7.60 -10.40 -18.01
C VAL A 119 8.96 -9.82 -18.42
N PRO A 120 10.09 -10.28 -17.85
CA PRO A 120 11.41 -9.84 -18.28
C PRO A 120 11.72 -10.40 -19.68
N GLU A 121 12.14 -9.54 -20.61
CA GLU A 121 12.50 -9.93 -21.98
C GLU A 121 14.00 -9.92 -22.23
N ASP A 122 14.74 -9.12 -21.46
CA ASP A 122 16.18 -9.01 -21.56
C ASP A 122 16.86 -10.20 -20.86
N ALA A 123 17.64 -10.96 -21.64
CA ALA A 123 18.37 -12.12 -21.18
C ALA A 123 19.33 -11.82 -20.02
N ALA A 124 19.85 -10.60 -19.90
CA ALA A 124 20.69 -10.20 -18.78
C ALA A 124 19.93 -10.15 -17.43
N ASN A 125 18.59 -10.13 -17.48
CA ASN A 125 17.71 -10.14 -16.32
C ASN A 125 17.07 -11.52 -16.09
N MET A 126 17.59 -12.57 -16.74
CA MET A 126 17.11 -13.94 -16.63
C MET A 126 18.26 -14.88 -16.25
N GLY A 127 17.94 -15.93 -15.47
CA GLY A 127 18.91 -16.93 -15.04
C GLY A 127 19.06 -17.02 -13.52
N PRO A 128 19.77 -18.05 -13.01
CA PRO A 128 19.91 -18.30 -11.58
C PRO A 128 20.66 -17.19 -10.83
N ASP A 129 21.52 -16.46 -11.54
CA ASP A 129 22.33 -15.36 -10.97
C ASP A 129 21.70 -13.99 -11.19
N ALA A 130 20.52 -13.91 -11.83
CA ALA A 130 19.83 -12.65 -12.03
C ALA A 130 19.39 -12.07 -10.66
N PRO A 131 19.70 -10.80 -10.36
CA PRO A 131 19.30 -10.20 -9.09
C PRO A 131 17.77 -10.05 -9.04
N PRO A 132 17.16 -9.96 -7.84
CA PRO A 132 15.77 -9.56 -7.72
C PRO A 132 15.52 -8.20 -8.38
N LEU A 133 14.53 -8.16 -9.26
CA LEU A 133 14.08 -6.96 -9.95
C LEU A 133 12.63 -6.69 -9.62
N ILE A 134 12.29 -5.41 -9.53
CA ILE A 134 10.92 -4.93 -9.42
C ILE A 134 10.58 -4.14 -10.68
N SER A 135 9.29 -4.10 -11.03
CA SER A 135 8.81 -3.10 -11.98
C SER A 135 8.97 -1.69 -11.40
N ASP A 136 8.65 -0.67 -12.18
CA ASP A 136 8.72 0.71 -11.71
C ASP A 136 7.55 0.97 -10.76
N ILE A 137 7.74 0.62 -9.49
CA ILE A 137 6.81 0.80 -8.36
C ILE A 137 7.36 1.86 -7.40
N PRO A 138 6.52 2.40 -6.48
CA PRO A 138 6.98 3.30 -5.43
C PRO A 138 8.13 2.67 -4.64
N ARG A 139 9.28 3.36 -4.61
CA ARG A 139 10.50 2.89 -3.94
C ARG A 139 11.39 4.05 -3.51
N LEU A 140 12.20 3.80 -2.49
CA LEU A 140 13.40 4.58 -2.22
C LEU A 140 14.52 4.08 -3.13
N ASN A 141 15.26 5.01 -3.73
CA ASN A 141 16.26 4.71 -4.72
C ASN A 141 17.53 4.14 -4.07
N ILE A 142 18.17 3.17 -4.74
CA ILE A 142 19.41 2.55 -4.31
C ILE A 142 20.66 3.25 -4.87
N GLY A 143 20.49 4.06 -5.93
CA GLY A 143 21.55 4.80 -6.58
C GLY A 143 21.28 6.31 -6.59
N PRO A 144 22.04 7.06 -7.41
CA PRO A 144 21.83 8.49 -7.64
C PRO A 144 20.43 8.80 -8.19
N GLY A 145 20.01 10.05 -8.02
CA GLY A 145 18.72 10.58 -8.47
C GLY A 145 17.68 10.68 -7.36
N PRO A 146 16.44 11.07 -7.71
CA PRO A 146 15.36 11.23 -6.73
C PRO A 146 15.12 9.94 -5.94
N SER A 147 14.88 10.09 -4.64
CA SER A 147 14.51 9.00 -3.74
C SER A 147 13.33 9.44 -2.90
N ARG A 148 12.13 9.11 -3.38
CA ARG A 148 10.88 9.59 -2.81
C ARG A 148 9.78 8.55 -3.00
N ILE A 149 8.96 8.37 -1.97
CA ILE A 149 7.70 7.63 -2.03
C ILE A 149 6.58 8.59 -1.63
N GLN A 150 5.46 8.52 -2.34
CA GLN A 150 4.27 9.33 -2.13
C GLN A 150 3.07 8.42 -2.27
N LEU A 151 2.30 8.20 -1.20
CA LEU A 151 1.11 7.34 -1.22
C LEU A 151 -0.01 8.02 -0.45
N THR A 152 -1.21 8.02 -1.05
CA THR A 152 -2.45 8.32 -0.34
C THR A 152 -2.73 7.26 0.72
N ALA A 153 -3.52 7.59 1.72
CA ALA A 153 -3.93 6.66 2.77
C ALA A 153 -4.64 5.41 2.21
N GLY A 154 -5.40 5.57 1.11
CA GLY A 154 -6.13 4.49 0.44
C GLY A 154 -5.24 3.49 -0.32
N GLU A 155 -3.98 3.84 -0.59
CA GLU A 155 -3.01 2.95 -1.25
C GLU A 155 -2.33 1.97 -0.27
N MET A 156 -2.67 2.04 1.02
CA MET A 156 -2.11 1.19 2.07
C MET A 156 -3.20 0.38 2.78
N ALA A 157 -2.86 -0.83 3.24
CA ALA A 157 -3.80 -1.66 4.01
C ALA A 157 -4.11 -1.09 5.42
N THR A 158 -3.26 -0.17 5.89
CA THR A 158 -3.47 0.63 7.09
C THR A 158 -2.78 1.97 6.81
N PRO A 159 -3.45 3.12 6.96
CA PRO A 159 -2.85 4.44 6.75
C PRO A 159 -1.74 4.72 7.78
N ALA A 160 -0.54 4.23 7.51
CA ALA A 160 0.59 4.35 8.40
C ALA A 160 1.92 4.29 7.64
N ILE A 161 2.94 4.93 8.22
CA ILE A 161 4.35 4.69 7.88
C ILE A 161 5.09 4.20 9.12
N CYS A 162 5.91 3.18 8.93
CA CYS A 162 6.69 2.54 9.97
C CYS A 162 8.17 2.58 9.61
N ILE A 163 9.03 2.91 10.57
CA ILE A 163 10.48 3.01 10.37
C ILE A 163 11.19 2.30 11.51
N ARG A 164 12.19 1.47 11.20
CA ARG A 164 13.20 1.03 12.17
C ARG A 164 14.52 1.73 11.89
N ASP A 165 15.04 2.42 12.90
CA ASP A 165 16.42 2.88 12.96
C ASP A 165 17.28 1.75 13.59
N PRO A 166 18.16 1.09 12.80
CA PRO A 166 19.03 0.03 13.29
C PRO A 166 20.09 0.53 14.28
N ASN A 167 20.56 1.77 14.14
CA ASN A 167 21.68 2.29 14.92
C ASN A 167 21.26 2.63 16.34
N ARG A 168 19.97 2.97 16.52
CA ARG A 168 19.38 3.33 17.82
C ARG A 168 18.50 2.25 18.42
N ASN A 169 18.30 1.12 17.74
CA ASN A 169 17.29 0.11 18.09
C ASN A 169 15.92 0.75 18.36
N LEU A 170 15.50 1.64 17.44
CA LEU A 170 14.29 2.44 17.59
C LEU A 170 13.27 2.09 16.53
N GLY A 171 12.03 1.88 16.97
CA GLY A 171 10.85 1.75 16.13
C GLY A 171 10.04 3.03 16.15
N PHE A 172 9.53 3.39 14.98
CA PHE A 172 8.67 4.53 14.74
C PHE A 172 7.43 4.05 13.99
N VAL A 173 6.24 4.41 14.47
CA VAL A 173 4.98 4.17 13.78
C VAL A 173 4.16 5.46 13.81
N TRP A 174 3.74 5.90 12.63
CA TRP A 174 2.87 7.06 12.46
C TRP A 174 1.60 6.62 11.76
N LEU A 175 0.44 6.74 12.42
CA LEU A 175 -0.87 6.39 11.89
C LEU A 175 -1.73 7.64 11.69
N THR A 176 -2.65 7.60 10.74
CA THR A 176 -3.64 8.66 10.47
C THR A 176 -4.99 8.05 10.08
N HIS A 177 -6.03 8.89 10.00
CA HIS A 177 -7.26 8.53 9.29
C HIS A 177 -7.06 8.61 7.77
N GLN A 178 -7.96 7.97 7.01
CA GLN A 178 -7.85 7.95 5.55
C GLN A 178 -8.03 9.34 4.92
N GLN A 179 -9.03 10.08 5.37
CA GLN A 179 -9.45 11.33 4.72
C GLN A 179 -9.83 12.39 5.74
N THR A 180 -9.78 13.63 5.27
CA THR A 180 -10.26 14.84 5.95
C THR A 180 -11.46 15.41 5.19
N ALA A 181 -12.07 16.48 5.69
CA ALA A 181 -13.10 17.22 4.95
C ALA A 181 -12.58 17.84 3.64
N LYS A 182 -11.25 17.98 3.48
CA LYS A 182 -10.59 18.59 2.33
C LYS A 182 -9.91 17.58 1.39
N GLY A 183 -10.11 16.27 1.60
CA GLY A 183 -9.59 15.19 0.74
C GLY A 183 -8.81 14.11 1.48
N ASP A 184 -8.30 13.13 0.73
CA ASP A 184 -7.51 12.03 1.27
C ASP A 184 -6.19 12.53 1.89
N ALA A 185 -5.86 12.02 3.06
CA ALA A 185 -4.54 12.20 3.65
C ALA A 185 -3.54 11.24 3.01
N GLY A 186 -2.25 11.40 3.30
CA GLY A 186 -1.24 10.50 2.76
C GLY A 186 0.13 10.68 3.39
N PHE A 187 1.03 9.76 3.07
CA PHE A 187 2.41 9.81 3.51
C PHE A 187 3.35 10.03 2.34
N ARG A 188 4.33 10.89 2.58
CA ARG A 188 5.50 11.11 1.74
C ARG A 188 6.75 10.80 2.54
N ILE A 189 7.73 10.15 1.92
CA ILE A 189 9.09 10.07 2.45
C ILE A 189 10.04 10.46 1.32
N ALA A 190 10.93 11.42 1.58
CA ALA A 190 11.93 11.87 0.62
C ALA A 190 13.32 11.90 1.29
N GLU A 191 14.32 11.34 0.62
CA GLU A 191 15.71 11.37 1.06
C GLU A 191 16.47 12.49 0.37
N SER A 192 17.46 13.07 1.05
CA SER A 192 18.47 13.93 0.44
C SER A 192 19.27 13.18 -0.62
N GLU A 193 19.92 13.91 -1.54
CA GLU A 193 20.71 13.32 -2.62
C GLU A 193 21.82 12.37 -2.11
N ASP A 194 22.43 12.70 -0.97
CA ASP A 194 23.47 11.92 -0.31
C ASP A 194 22.94 10.84 0.67
N ARG A 195 21.62 10.75 0.83
CA ARG A 195 20.92 9.78 1.71
C ARG A 195 21.27 9.91 3.19
N THR A 196 21.79 11.05 3.63
CA THR A 196 22.10 11.33 5.05
C THR A 196 20.94 11.99 5.79
N ARG A 197 19.94 12.50 5.05
CA ARG A 197 18.74 13.13 5.60
C ARG A 197 17.49 12.55 4.97
N ALA A 198 16.40 12.46 5.74
CA ALA A 198 15.08 12.14 5.22
C ALA A 198 13.99 13.02 5.85
N VAL A 199 12.95 13.32 5.07
CA VAL A 199 11.74 13.99 5.53
C VAL A 199 10.57 13.04 5.32
N VAL A 200 9.84 12.72 6.39
CA VAL A 200 8.58 11.98 6.34
C VAL A 200 7.46 12.94 6.64
N SER A 201 6.52 13.07 5.71
CA SER A 201 5.41 14.01 5.78
C SER A 201 4.10 13.25 5.85
N LEU A 202 3.23 13.62 6.79
CA LEU A 202 1.80 13.34 6.75
C LEU A 202 1.12 14.57 6.15
N MET A 203 0.48 14.41 4.99
CA MET A 203 -0.09 15.49 4.20
C MET A 203 -1.62 15.38 4.15
N ALA A 204 -2.32 16.53 4.17
CA ALA A 204 -3.77 16.64 4.07
C ALA A 204 -4.18 17.94 3.33
N PRO A 205 -4.81 17.83 2.14
CA PRO A 205 -4.88 16.62 1.31
C PRO A 205 -3.48 16.20 0.80
N MET A 206 -3.30 14.92 0.50
CA MET A 206 -2.09 14.42 -0.16
C MET A 206 -2.07 14.87 -1.62
N VAL A 207 -0.94 15.43 -2.04
CA VAL A 207 -0.67 15.74 -3.45
C VAL A 207 0.58 14.96 -3.87
N ARG A 208 0.42 13.93 -4.68
CA ARG A 208 1.55 13.19 -5.26
C ARG A 208 2.15 14.05 -6.38
N GLU A 209 3.35 14.57 -6.14
CA GLU A 209 4.09 15.40 -7.09
C GLU A 209 4.51 14.59 -8.33
N GLU A 210 4.41 15.21 -9.52
CA GLU A 210 4.80 14.70 -10.85
C GLU A 210 4.00 13.49 -11.35
N SER A 211 4.01 12.39 -10.61
CA SER A 211 3.51 11.11 -11.11
C SER A 211 2.99 10.15 -10.04
N VAL A 212 2.10 9.26 -10.47
CA VAL A 212 1.45 8.25 -9.66
C VAL A 212 1.71 6.85 -10.21
N TYR A 213 1.65 5.86 -9.32
CA TYR A 213 1.73 4.47 -9.71
C TYR A 213 0.48 4.05 -10.49
N GLY A 214 0.67 3.28 -11.56
CA GLY A 214 -0.42 2.63 -12.28
C GLY A 214 0.11 1.47 -13.11
N ASN A 215 -0.47 0.29 -12.91
CA ASN A 215 -0.21 -0.93 -13.68
C ASN A 215 1.29 -1.15 -14.02
N THR A 216 2.09 -1.38 -12.98
CA THR A 216 3.54 -1.67 -13.06
C THR A 216 4.45 -0.51 -13.48
N ARG A 217 3.94 0.73 -13.53
CA ARG A 217 4.70 1.93 -13.92
C ARG A 217 4.48 3.10 -12.98
N MET A 218 5.49 3.95 -12.83
CA MET A 218 5.47 5.20 -12.04
C MET A 218 5.33 6.46 -12.91
N ASP A 219 5.14 6.35 -14.21
CA ASP A 219 5.12 7.51 -15.14
C ASP A 219 3.71 7.94 -15.56
N ASN A 220 2.68 7.55 -14.80
CA ASN A 220 1.34 8.11 -14.99
C ASN A 220 1.32 9.51 -14.39
N PRO A 221 0.86 10.54 -15.12
CA PRO A 221 0.79 11.90 -14.58
C PRO A 221 -0.13 11.93 -13.36
N SER A 222 0.27 12.68 -12.34
CA SER A 222 -0.59 12.96 -11.21
C SER A 222 -1.67 13.96 -11.59
N ASP A 223 -2.90 13.71 -11.16
CA ASP A 223 -4.03 14.62 -11.21
C ASP A 223 -4.47 15.09 -9.80
N ASP A 224 -3.64 14.80 -8.78
CA ASP A 224 -3.88 15.26 -7.42
C ASP A 224 -3.79 16.79 -7.36
N CYS A 225 -4.60 17.39 -6.48
CA CYS A 225 -4.55 18.81 -6.15
C CYS A 225 -4.69 19.01 -4.63
N GLY A 226 -4.11 20.11 -4.16
CA GLY A 226 -4.38 20.70 -2.86
C GLY A 226 -5.83 21.19 -2.76
N ALA A 227 -6.19 21.68 -1.58
CA ALA A 227 -7.52 22.21 -1.33
C ALA A 227 -7.53 23.74 -1.42
N ASP A 228 -8.67 24.27 -1.85
CA ASP A 228 -8.96 25.70 -1.77
C ASP A 228 -9.52 26.05 -0.38
N PHE A 229 -9.11 27.20 0.13
CA PHE A 229 -9.50 27.70 1.44
C PHE A 229 -9.96 29.14 1.35
N HIS A 230 -11.11 29.39 1.97
CA HIS A 230 -11.64 30.72 2.19
C HIS A 230 -11.51 31.13 3.66
N SER A 231 -11.62 32.42 3.94
CA SER A 231 -11.66 32.92 5.32
C SER A 231 -12.74 32.20 6.14
N GLY A 232 -12.33 31.63 7.28
CA GLY A 232 -13.16 30.83 8.17
C GLY A 232 -13.11 29.32 7.91
N ASP A 233 -12.55 28.87 6.78
CA ASP A 233 -12.37 27.45 6.52
C ASP A 233 -11.38 26.84 7.50
N CYS A 234 -11.65 25.59 7.87
CA CYS A 234 -10.86 24.82 8.81
C CYS A 234 -10.56 23.42 8.26
N LEU A 235 -9.29 23.03 8.31
CA LEU A 235 -8.84 21.66 8.11
C LEU A 235 -8.59 21.02 9.48
N GLU A 236 -9.23 19.88 9.72
CA GLU A 236 -9.11 19.11 10.94
C GLU A 236 -8.72 17.67 10.64
N PHE A 237 -7.74 17.15 11.37
CA PHE A 237 -7.36 15.74 11.33
C PHE A 237 -6.61 15.34 12.60
N ALA A 238 -6.48 14.03 12.82
CA ALA A 238 -5.75 13.48 13.94
C ALA A 238 -4.78 12.39 13.48
N PHE A 239 -3.68 12.25 14.21
CA PHE A 239 -2.70 11.21 13.97
C PHE A 239 -2.12 10.67 15.27
N HIS A 240 -1.64 9.42 15.22
CA HIS A 240 -0.95 8.77 16.33
C HIS A 240 0.54 8.63 15.97
N LEU A 241 1.41 9.02 16.89
CA LEU A 241 2.86 8.93 16.75
C LEU A 241 3.44 8.08 17.87
N HIS A 242 4.14 7.00 17.52
CA HIS A 242 4.74 6.08 18.48
C HIS A 242 6.24 5.97 18.26
N CYS A 243 7.01 6.09 19.35
CA CYS A 243 8.46 5.86 19.39
C CYS A 243 8.82 4.89 20.51
N PHE A 244 9.42 3.76 20.15
CA PHE A 244 9.66 2.65 21.07
C PHE A 244 10.97 1.93 20.76
N ALA A 245 11.43 1.09 21.69
CA ALA A 245 12.59 0.24 21.45
C ALA A 245 12.21 -0.90 20.49
N ALA A 246 12.97 -1.05 19.40
CA ALA A 246 12.81 -2.11 18.42
C ALA A 246 14.17 -2.68 18.04
N GLU A 247 14.53 -3.80 18.67
CA GLU A 247 15.82 -4.47 18.46
C GLU A 247 15.97 -5.02 17.05
N ASP A 248 14.88 -5.38 16.38
CA ASP A 248 14.88 -5.97 15.05
C ASP A 248 13.60 -5.62 14.26
N ILE A 249 13.54 -6.13 13.02
CA ILE A 249 12.38 -5.95 12.14
C ILE A 249 11.12 -6.62 12.72
N PRO A 250 11.16 -7.88 13.21
CA PRO A 250 10.01 -8.49 13.90
C PRO A 250 9.41 -7.65 15.03
N ALA A 251 10.22 -6.97 15.84
CA ALA A 251 9.73 -6.08 16.90
C ALA A 251 8.94 -4.89 16.35
N LEU A 252 9.39 -4.28 15.25
CA LEU A 252 8.65 -3.24 14.53
C LEU A 252 7.28 -3.77 14.07
N PHE A 253 7.26 -4.95 13.44
CA PHE A 253 6.03 -5.58 12.98
C PHE A 253 5.09 -5.90 14.14
N ALA A 254 5.57 -6.54 15.21
CA ALA A 254 4.75 -6.88 16.37
C ALA A 254 4.05 -5.63 16.93
N ARG A 255 4.79 -4.51 17.06
CA ARG A 255 4.22 -3.26 17.54
C ARG A 255 3.23 -2.65 16.53
N PHE A 256 3.56 -2.59 15.25
CA PHE A 256 2.62 -2.15 14.21
C PHE A 256 1.32 -2.98 14.24
N PHE A 257 1.42 -4.31 14.34
CA PHE A 257 0.25 -5.18 14.38
C PHE A 257 -0.65 -4.90 15.59
N ALA A 258 -0.08 -4.55 16.75
CA ALA A 258 -0.85 -4.11 17.92
C ALA A 258 -1.56 -2.75 17.70
N LEU A 259 -0.88 -1.82 17.01
CA LEU A 259 -1.36 -0.45 16.81
C LEU A 259 -2.32 -0.26 15.62
N ARG A 260 -2.25 -1.12 14.59
CA ARG A 260 -2.87 -0.88 13.27
C ARG A 260 -4.39 -0.64 13.25
N LYS A 261 -5.10 -0.95 14.34
CA LYS A 261 -6.55 -0.75 14.47
C LYS A 261 -6.95 0.36 15.44
N THR A 262 -5.98 1.08 16.00
CA THR A 262 -6.25 2.12 17.02
C THR A 262 -6.98 3.34 16.46
N MET A 263 -6.86 3.60 15.15
CA MET A 263 -7.48 4.75 14.46
C MET A 263 -8.79 4.40 13.73
N THR A 264 -9.09 3.13 13.45
CA THR A 264 -10.24 2.75 12.61
C THR A 264 -11.53 2.55 13.40
N GLY A 265 -11.46 2.47 14.74
CA GLY A 265 -12.64 2.29 15.59
C GLY A 265 -13.34 0.92 15.39
N PRO A 266 -14.56 0.76 15.92
CA PRO A 266 -15.34 -0.45 15.74
C PRO A 266 -15.74 -0.62 14.27
N THR A 267 -15.76 -1.87 13.81
CA THR A 267 -16.21 -2.20 12.45
C THR A 267 -17.67 -1.82 12.26
N ALA A 268 -17.94 -0.93 11.31
CA ALA A 268 -19.29 -0.59 10.88
C ALA A 268 -19.79 -1.57 9.81
N TYR A 269 -21.05 -1.98 9.89
CA TYR A 269 -21.71 -2.69 8.81
C TYR A 269 -22.03 -1.71 7.69
N VAL A 270 -21.58 -2.01 6.48
CA VAL A 270 -21.93 -1.26 5.27
C VAL A 270 -23.16 -1.86 4.61
N HIS A 271 -23.90 -1.06 3.84
CA HIS A 271 -25.06 -1.52 3.07
C HIS A 271 -24.61 -2.39 1.88
N GLN A 272 -24.31 -3.65 2.16
CA GLN A 272 -23.83 -4.65 1.20
C GLN A 272 -24.67 -5.92 1.27
N ILE A 273 -24.64 -6.72 0.20
CA ILE A 273 -25.26 -8.05 0.21
C ILE A 273 -24.64 -8.91 1.32
N PRO A 274 -25.43 -9.64 2.12
CA PRO A 274 -24.88 -10.57 3.10
C PRO A 274 -24.00 -11.63 2.41
N TRP A 275 -22.92 -12.04 3.07
CA TRP A 275 -22.01 -13.06 2.51
C TRP A 275 -22.70 -14.36 2.12
N SER A 276 -23.76 -14.75 2.84
CA SER A 276 -24.56 -15.94 2.50
C SER A 276 -25.33 -15.78 1.18
N ALA A 277 -25.81 -14.57 0.86
CA ALA A 277 -26.45 -14.28 -0.41
C ALA A 277 -25.43 -14.18 -1.54
N ALA A 278 -24.28 -13.53 -1.29
CA ALA A 278 -23.17 -13.47 -2.23
C ALA A 278 -22.66 -14.87 -2.59
N PHE A 279 -22.47 -15.74 -1.60
CA PHE A 279 -22.04 -17.13 -1.82
C PHE A 279 -23.03 -17.91 -2.67
N ARG A 280 -24.35 -17.79 -2.42
CA ARG A 280 -25.36 -18.48 -3.23
C ARG A 280 -25.31 -18.06 -4.70
N ILE A 281 -25.19 -16.75 -4.96
CA ILE A 281 -25.07 -16.22 -6.33
C ILE A 281 -23.82 -16.79 -7.02
N GLN A 282 -22.69 -16.85 -6.32
CA GLN A 282 -21.45 -17.41 -6.85
C GLN A 282 -21.56 -18.93 -7.06
N GLU A 283 -22.10 -19.67 -6.10
CA GLU A 283 -22.32 -21.11 -6.20
C GLU A 283 -23.18 -21.48 -7.42
N ASP A 284 -24.29 -20.77 -7.61
CA ASP A 284 -25.19 -21.01 -8.74
C ASP A 284 -24.49 -20.72 -10.06
N GLU A 285 -23.74 -19.62 -10.15
CA GLU A 285 -23.04 -19.22 -11.37
C GLU A 285 -21.91 -20.19 -11.74
N TYR A 286 -21.09 -20.58 -10.77
CA TYR A 286 -19.99 -21.53 -10.98
C TYR A 286 -20.52 -22.88 -11.43
N ASN A 287 -21.56 -23.38 -10.76
CA ASN A 287 -22.15 -24.67 -11.11
C ASN A 287 -22.86 -24.65 -12.46
N ALA A 288 -23.58 -23.57 -12.78
CA ALA A 288 -24.36 -23.52 -14.00
C ALA A 288 -23.51 -23.21 -15.24
N ARG A 289 -22.43 -22.42 -15.08
CA ARG A 289 -21.76 -21.79 -16.23
C ARG A 289 -20.25 -21.95 -16.27
N ARG A 290 -19.60 -22.29 -15.15
CA ARG A 290 -18.13 -22.44 -15.07
C ARG A 290 -17.67 -23.85 -14.78
N TRP A 291 -18.57 -24.82 -14.76
CA TRP A 291 -18.20 -26.22 -14.61
C TRP A 291 -17.85 -26.82 -15.97
N ASN A 292 -16.62 -27.32 -16.08
CA ASN A 292 -16.19 -28.12 -17.23
C ASN A 292 -16.38 -29.61 -16.90
N ASP A 293 -17.41 -30.24 -17.45
CA ASP A 293 -17.69 -31.66 -17.15
C ASP A 293 -16.71 -32.62 -17.84
N GLU A 294 -16.14 -32.23 -18.98
CA GLU A 294 -15.20 -33.05 -19.74
C GLU A 294 -13.93 -33.33 -18.93
N PHE A 295 -13.35 -32.29 -18.35
CA PHE A 295 -12.11 -32.39 -17.58
C PHE A 295 -12.35 -32.47 -16.07
N GLY A 296 -13.53 -32.07 -15.60
CA GLY A 296 -13.91 -32.15 -14.19
C GLY A 296 -13.37 -31.02 -13.34
N HIS A 297 -13.40 -29.77 -13.83
CA HIS A 297 -12.85 -28.62 -13.12
C HIS A 297 -13.75 -27.38 -13.15
N TYR A 298 -13.50 -26.45 -12.22
CA TYR A 298 -14.07 -25.10 -12.28
C TYR A 298 -13.19 -24.16 -13.11
N ALA A 299 -13.77 -23.56 -14.14
CA ALA A 299 -13.16 -22.54 -14.96
C ALA A 299 -13.15 -21.17 -14.28
N VAL A 300 -12.28 -20.28 -14.76
CA VAL A 300 -12.17 -18.88 -14.33
C VAL A 300 -13.38 -18.08 -14.79
N GLY A 301 -13.78 -18.28 -16.04
CA GLY A 301 -14.90 -17.62 -16.71
C GLY A 301 -15.71 -18.61 -17.54
N LEU A 302 -16.03 -18.26 -18.78
CA LEU A 302 -16.95 -19.01 -19.64
C LEU A 302 -16.24 -19.89 -20.68
N MET A 303 -14.96 -20.20 -20.49
CA MET A 303 -14.16 -21.08 -21.36
C MET A 303 -14.12 -20.61 -22.85
N GLN A 304 -14.16 -19.31 -23.10
CA GLN A 304 -14.03 -18.65 -24.41
C GLN A 304 -12.57 -18.44 -24.85
N GLY A 305 -11.60 -18.70 -23.98
CA GLY A 305 -10.17 -18.54 -24.24
C GLY A 305 -9.29 -19.24 -23.20
N ARG A 306 -7.98 -19.28 -23.44
CA ARG A 306 -7.09 -20.03 -22.54
C ARG A 306 -7.06 -19.53 -21.10
N TYR A 307 -7.29 -18.23 -20.89
CA TYR A 307 -7.25 -17.61 -19.56
C TYR A 307 -8.63 -17.51 -18.89
N ASP A 308 -9.70 -17.98 -19.53
CA ASP A 308 -11.01 -18.06 -18.87
C ASP A 308 -11.46 -19.52 -18.64
N ASP A 309 -10.66 -20.49 -19.06
CA ASP A 309 -10.78 -21.90 -18.70
C ASP A 309 -10.12 -22.13 -17.32
N TRP A 310 -9.37 -23.20 -17.12
CA TRP A 310 -8.78 -23.48 -15.81
C TRP A 310 -7.47 -22.75 -15.58
N GLN A 311 -7.35 -22.08 -14.43
CA GLN A 311 -6.11 -21.49 -13.96
C GLN A 311 -5.92 -21.71 -12.46
N ILE A 312 -4.76 -22.24 -12.08
CA ILE A 312 -4.39 -22.34 -10.67
C ILE A 312 -3.88 -20.98 -10.16
N GLY A 313 -4.16 -20.66 -8.89
CA GLY A 313 -3.78 -19.37 -8.30
C GLY A 313 -4.55 -18.17 -8.84
N TRP A 314 -5.70 -18.40 -9.46
CA TRP A 314 -6.62 -17.38 -9.94
C TRP A 314 -8.07 -17.77 -9.63
N VAL A 315 -9.01 -16.83 -9.77
CA VAL A 315 -10.44 -17.10 -9.50
C VAL A 315 -10.93 -18.20 -10.42
N GLY A 316 -11.57 -19.26 -9.90
CA GLY A 316 -11.70 -20.54 -10.62
C GLY A 316 -10.79 -21.59 -9.99
N GLY A 317 -10.18 -22.44 -10.82
CA GLY A 317 -9.03 -23.25 -10.41
C GLY A 317 -9.23 -23.95 -9.08
N MET A 318 -8.31 -23.75 -8.14
CA MET A 318 -8.42 -24.27 -6.78
C MET A 318 -9.02 -23.27 -5.79
N MET A 319 -8.94 -21.96 -6.06
CA MET A 319 -9.57 -20.90 -5.26
C MET A 319 -11.09 -21.08 -5.06
N ALA A 320 -11.81 -21.51 -6.10
CA ALA A 320 -13.25 -21.79 -5.99
C ALA A 320 -13.52 -23.12 -5.27
N THR A 321 -12.59 -24.06 -5.31
CA THR A 321 -12.79 -25.43 -4.81
C THR A 321 -13.02 -25.48 -3.31
N TYR A 322 -12.21 -24.77 -2.52
CA TYR A 322 -12.32 -24.79 -1.06
C TYR A 322 -13.71 -24.33 -0.55
N PRO A 323 -14.23 -23.15 -0.92
CA PRO A 323 -15.55 -22.74 -0.46
C PRO A 323 -16.68 -23.67 -0.97
N MET A 324 -16.58 -24.20 -2.20
CA MET A 324 -17.56 -25.18 -2.71
C MET A 324 -17.55 -26.50 -1.94
N LEU A 325 -16.38 -26.97 -1.48
CA LEU A 325 -16.25 -28.21 -0.71
C LEU A 325 -16.87 -28.09 0.69
N PHE A 326 -16.70 -26.95 1.36
CA PHE A 326 -17.09 -26.80 2.77
C PHE A 326 -18.46 -26.14 2.95
N GLN A 327 -18.79 -25.14 2.14
CA GLN A 327 -20.04 -24.37 2.25
C GLN A 327 -21.05 -24.70 1.15
N GLY A 328 -20.61 -25.37 0.08
CA GLY A 328 -21.47 -25.66 -1.05
C GLY A 328 -22.50 -26.76 -0.80
N ASN A 329 -23.47 -26.85 -1.69
CA ASN A 329 -24.47 -27.91 -1.76
C ASN A 329 -23.86 -29.25 -2.20
N ALA A 330 -24.69 -30.29 -2.32
CA ALA A 330 -24.22 -31.64 -2.68
C ALA A 330 -23.46 -31.68 -4.03
N LEU A 331 -23.98 -30.99 -5.05
CA LEU A 331 -23.35 -30.91 -6.36
C LEU A 331 -22.00 -30.18 -6.29
N SER A 332 -21.95 -29.04 -5.61
CA SER A 332 -20.73 -28.25 -5.42
C SER A 332 -19.63 -29.06 -4.75
N ARG A 333 -19.99 -29.87 -3.74
CA ARG A 333 -19.06 -30.74 -3.02
C ARG A 333 -18.53 -31.89 -3.87
N GLU A 334 -19.38 -32.50 -4.69
CA GLU A 334 -18.97 -33.53 -5.65
C GLU A 334 -17.99 -32.96 -6.67
N ARG A 335 -18.34 -31.82 -7.28
CA ARG A 335 -17.52 -31.13 -8.26
C ARG A 335 -16.21 -30.62 -7.69
N ALA A 336 -16.21 -30.14 -6.45
CA ALA A 336 -14.99 -29.74 -5.77
C ALA A 336 -13.99 -30.91 -5.64
N ARG A 337 -14.47 -32.12 -5.31
CA ARG A 337 -13.62 -33.33 -5.26
C ARG A 337 -13.05 -33.67 -6.65
N ARG A 338 -13.90 -33.67 -7.68
CA ARG A 338 -13.46 -33.87 -9.07
C ARG A 338 -12.41 -32.84 -9.50
N ASN A 339 -12.57 -31.58 -9.09
CA ASN A 339 -11.60 -30.53 -9.40
C ASN A 339 -10.25 -30.72 -8.68
N PHE A 340 -10.27 -31.20 -7.43
CA PHE A 340 -9.04 -31.64 -6.74
C PHE A 340 -8.36 -32.78 -7.51
N ASP A 341 -9.12 -33.80 -7.93
CA ASP A 341 -8.59 -34.92 -8.71
C ASP A 341 -7.97 -34.41 -10.02
N PHE A 342 -8.65 -33.50 -10.73
CA PHE A 342 -8.15 -32.86 -11.94
C PHE A 342 -6.85 -32.08 -11.67
N ALA A 343 -6.79 -31.24 -10.64
CA ALA A 343 -5.61 -30.45 -10.32
C ALA A 343 -4.37 -31.33 -10.11
N CYS A 344 -4.52 -32.49 -9.44
CA CYS A 344 -3.44 -33.47 -9.29
C CYS A 344 -2.89 -33.99 -10.63
N THR A 345 -3.72 -34.08 -11.68
CA THR A 345 -3.26 -34.47 -13.02
C THR A 345 -2.42 -33.41 -13.72
N THR A 346 -2.47 -32.16 -13.25
CA THR A 346 -1.71 -31.03 -13.82
C THR A 346 -0.32 -30.87 -13.19
N GLN A 347 0.06 -31.73 -12.24
CA GLN A 347 1.40 -31.70 -11.67
C GLN A 347 2.45 -32.19 -12.69
N ALA A 348 3.45 -31.36 -12.97
CA ALA A 348 4.59 -31.70 -13.81
C ALA A 348 5.61 -32.56 -13.04
N GLU A 349 6.53 -33.19 -13.77
CA GLU A 349 7.61 -34.02 -13.21
C GLU A 349 8.49 -33.27 -12.20
N ALA A 350 8.66 -31.96 -12.38
CA ALA A 350 9.39 -31.10 -11.44
C ALA A 350 8.65 -30.85 -10.10
N GLY A 351 7.45 -31.39 -9.92
CA GLY A 351 6.61 -31.24 -8.72
C GLY A 351 5.74 -29.98 -8.70
N PHE A 352 5.93 -29.06 -9.64
CA PHE A 352 5.07 -27.88 -9.83
C PHE A 352 3.85 -28.18 -10.67
N PHE A 353 2.79 -27.40 -10.51
CA PHE A 353 1.57 -27.52 -11.30
C PHE A 353 1.62 -26.63 -12.54
N TRP A 354 1.08 -27.12 -13.64
CA TRP A 354 0.86 -26.27 -14.82
C TRP A 354 -0.14 -25.15 -14.46
N PRO A 355 0.16 -23.89 -14.80
CA PRO A 355 -0.64 -22.77 -14.31
C PRO A 355 -1.98 -22.61 -15.03
N VAL A 356 -2.09 -23.11 -16.27
CA VAL A 356 -3.25 -22.98 -17.12
C VAL A 356 -3.53 -24.31 -17.81
N HIS A 357 -4.81 -24.68 -17.90
CA HIS A 357 -5.26 -25.76 -18.75
C HIS A 357 -6.41 -25.28 -19.63
N SER A 358 -6.27 -25.47 -20.94
CA SER A 358 -7.30 -25.12 -21.90
C SER A 358 -7.25 -26.00 -23.15
N ASN A 359 -8.41 -26.41 -23.66
CA ASN A 359 -8.55 -27.28 -24.83
C ASN A 359 -7.71 -28.57 -24.73
N GLY A 360 -7.71 -29.20 -23.54
CA GLY A 360 -6.96 -30.44 -23.27
C GLY A 360 -5.44 -30.27 -23.20
N ARG A 361 -4.93 -29.05 -23.05
CA ARG A 361 -3.49 -28.76 -22.99
C ARG A 361 -3.12 -27.96 -21.76
N CYS A 362 -2.03 -28.37 -21.13
CA CYS A 362 -1.35 -27.58 -20.12
C CYS A 362 -0.49 -26.49 -20.77
N ILE A 363 -0.55 -25.28 -20.23
CA ILE A 363 0.11 -24.08 -20.78
C ILE A 363 0.85 -23.36 -19.66
N GLY A 364 2.08 -22.92 -19.92
CA GLY A 364 2.90 -22.14 -18.99
C GLY A 364 2.43 -20.68 -18.81
N ASP A 365 3.03 -19.96 -17.88
CA ASP A 365 2.67 -18.57 -17.52
C ASP A 365 3.27 -17.49 -18.43
N TYR A 366 3.91 -17.88 -19.54
CA TYR A 366 4.49 -16.90 -20.44
C TYR A 366 3.41 -16.24 -21.29
N PHE A 367 3.00 -15.02 -20.91
CA PHE A 367 1.86 -14.32 -21.52
C PHE A 367 2.05 -13.89 -22.98
N ARG A 368 3.30 -13.76 -23.45
CA ARG A 368 3.62 -13.11 -24.75
C ARG A 368 3.90 -14.08 -25.91
N LYS A 369 4.07 -15.37 -25.65
CA LYS A 369 4.25 -16.39 -26.69
C LYS A 369 3.40 -17.61 -26.37
N ASP A 370 2.82 -18.17 -27.42
CA ASP A 370 1.95 -19.34 -27.36
C ASP A 370 2.73 -20.66 -27.23
N ASP A 371 4.06 -20.60 -27.34
CA ASP A 371 4.94 -21.77 -27.31
C ASP A 371 5.15 -22.36 -25.91
N GLY A 372 4.42 -21.88 -24.90
CA GLY A 372 4.24 -22.62 -23.64
C GLY A 372 5.55 -22.94 -22.94
N GLY A 373 6.53 -22.03 -23.00
CA GLY A 373 7.78 -22.19 -22.27
C GLY A 373 7.52 -22.53 -20.80
N ASN A 374 8.48 -23.23 -20.17
CA ASN A 374 8.44 -23.65 -18.76
C ASN A 374 8.55 -22.45 -17.79
N TRP A 375 7.64 -21.50 -17.92
CA TRP A 375 7.48 -20.33 -17.07
C TRP A 375 6.37 -20.61 -16.07
N LEU A 376 6.66 -20.27 -14.82
CA LEU A 376 5.77 -20.49 -13.71
C LEU A 376 5.77 -19.26 -12.82
N LEU A 377 4.59 -18.71 -12.55
CA LEU A 377 4.41 -17.76 -11.46
C LEU A 377 4.29 -18.55 -10.15
N VAL A 378 5.36 -18.54 -9.35
CA VAL A 378 5.42 -19.28 -8.07
C VAL A 378 4.22 -18.98 -7.17
N ARG A 379 3.69 -17.75 -7.19
CA ARG A 379 2.49 -17.38 -6.40
C ARG A 379 1.28 -18.28 -6.67
N ARG A 380 1.16 -18.82 -7.89
CA ARG A 380 0.03 -19.67 -8.26
C ARG A 380 0.08 -21.04 -7.59
N MET A 381 1.27 -21.50 -7.22
CA MET A 381 1.46 -22.80 -6.58
C MET A 381 0.91 -22.81 -5.15
N GLY A 382 0.87 -21.64 -4.49
CA GLY A 382 0.29 -21.52 -3.16
C GLY A 382 -1.17 -21.98 -3.09
N ASP A 383 -1.94 -21.83 -4.17
CA ASP A 383 -3.34 -22.28 -4.25
C ASP A 383 -3.49 -23.80 -4.37
N ALA A 384 -2.47 -24.48 -4.90
CA ALA A 384 -2.45 -25.94 -5.04
C ALA A 384 -1.96 -26.65 -3.78
N LEU A 385 -0.95 -26.04 -3.14
CA LEU A 385 -0.16 -26.65 -2.07
C LEU A 385 -0.72 -26.36 -0.67
N TYR A 386 -1.53 -25.31 -0.53
CA TYR A 386 -2.23 -24.94 0.70
C TYR A 386 -3.62 -25.57 0.72
#